data_AF-A0A7X0J0A0-F1
#
_entry.id   AF-A0A7X0J0A0-F1
#
_cell.length_a   1.000
_cell.length_b   1.000
_cell.length_c   1.000
_cell.angle_alpha   90.00
_cell.angle_beta   90.00
_cell.angle_gamma   90.00
#
_symmetry.space_group_name_H-M   'P 1'
#
loop_
_entity.id
_entity.type
_entity.pdbx_description
1 polymer ?
#
loop_
_entity_poly.entity_id
_entity_poly.type
_entity_poly.pdbx_seq_one_letter_code
_entity_poly.pdbx_strand_id
1 'polypeptide(L)'
;MHTVKILKLLLTYHLSIFVTTVTLYIAGAIALNYMDTGFQPFIIWFKILTLGIGGYFISSYKRKEFYYYQNLGMPKMFLWICKFSFDLTLFLALLFLMS
;
A
#
# COMPACT_ATOMS: atom_id res chain seq x y z
N MET A 1 -20.37 1.95 -19.07
CA MET A 1 -19.83 0.59 -18.81
C MET A 1 -18.29 0.52 -18.70
N HIS A 2 -17.52 1.46 -19.26
CA HIS A 2 -16.05 1.44 -19.18
C HIS A 2 -15.49 1.69 -17.78
N THR A 3 -16.09 2.64 -17.05
CA THR A 3 -15.72 3.03 -15.67
C THR A 3 -15.91 1.92 -14.65
N VAL A 4 -16.93 1.08 -14.78
CA VAL A 4 -17.17 -0.04 -13.86
C VAL A 4 -16.11 -1.13 -14.03
N LYS A 5 -15.66 -1.39 -15.27
CA LYS A 5 -14.56 -2.34 -15.54
C LYS A 5 -13.25 -1.83 -14.95
N ILE A 6 -12.97 -0.53 -15.10
CA ILE A 6 -11.81 0.14 -14.52
C ILE A 6 -11.83 0.07 -12.99
N LEU A 7 -12.97 0.38 -12.37
CA LEU A 7 -13.13 0.33 -10.91
C LEU A 7 -12.91 -1.09 -10.38
N LYS A 8 -13.46 -2.09 -11.07
CA LYS A 8 -13.28 -3.51 -10.71
C LYS A 8 -11.82 -3.94 -10.86
N LEU A 9 -11.12 -3.48 -11.90
CA LEU A 9 -9.69 -3.77 -12.09
C LEU A 9 -8.84 -3.12 -11.00
N LEU A 10 -9.11 -1.86 -10.66
CA LEU A 10 -8.46 -1.16 -9.55
C LEU A 10 -8.70 -1.88 -8.24
N LEU A 11 -9.94 -2.32 -7.98
CA LEU A 11 -10.29 -3.08 -6.78
C LEU A 11 -9.52 -4.40 -6.70
N THR A 12 -9.47 -5.19 -7.79
CA THR A 12 -8.72 -6.47 -7.81
C THR A 12 -7.23 -6.25 -7.60
N TYR A 13 -6.66 -5.22 -8.22
CA TYR A 13 -5.26 -4.84 -8.04
C TYR A 13 -4.98 -4.47 -6.59
N HIS A 14 -5.85 -3.66 -6.01
CA HIS A 14 -5.73 -3.19 -4.64
C HIS A 14 -5.87 -4.34 -3.63
N LEU A 15 -6.82 -5.25 -3.85
CA LEU A 15 -7.09 -6.40 -2.98
C LEU A 15 -5.94 -7.43 -3.00
N SER A 16 -5.28 -7.61 -4.15
CA SER A 16 -4.09 -8.46 -4.27
C SER A 16 -2.90 -7.92 -3.46
N ILE A 17 -2.76 -6.60 -3.35
CA ILE A 17 -1.67 -5.95 -2.61
C ILE A 17 -2.06 -5.74 -1.14
N PHE A 18 -3.36 -5.66 -0.85
CA PHE A 18 -3.93 -5.47 0.48
C PHE A 18 -3.42 -6.52 1.47
N VAL A 19 -3.36 -7.79 1.06
CA VAL A 19 -2.87 -8.87 1.92
C VAL A 19 -1.41 -8.63 2.35
N THR A 20 -0.55 -8.22 1.41
CA THR A 20 0.87 -7.94 1.69
C THR A 20 1.08 -6.68 2.55
N THR A 21 0.28 -5.62 2.32
CA THR A 21 0.36 -4.41 3.15
C THR A 21 -0.17 -4.66 4.56
N VAL A 22 -1.24 -5.44 4.71
CA VAL A 22 -1.84 -5.76 6.01
C VAL A 22 -0.94 -6.67 6.85
N THR A 23 -0.28 -7.68 6.25
CA THR A 23 0.64 -8.56 7.00
C THR A 23 1.86 -7.80 7.52
N LEU A 24 2.46 -6.93 6.70
CA LEU A 24 3.55 -6.06 7.14
C LEU A 24 3.09 -5.06 8.21
N TYR A 25 1.82 -4.63 8.16
CA TYR A 25 1.21 -3.76 9.16
C TYR A 25 1.03 -4.41 10.51
N ILE A 26 0.45 -5.61 10.53
CA ILE A 26 0.22 -6.36 11.77
C ILE A 26 1.55 -6.68 12.45
N ALA A 27 2.59 -7.01 11.66
CA ALA A 27 3.94 -7.21 12.19
C ALA A 27 4.49 -5.94 12.89
N GLY A 28 4.29 -4.75 12.30
CA GLY A 28 4.69 -3.47 12.92
C GLY A 28 3.86 -3.12 14.16
N ALA A 29 2.55 -3.40 14.14
CA ALA A 29 1.64 -3.16 15.27
C ALA A 29 1.91 -4.10 16.46
N ILE A 30 2.31 -5.35 16.21
CA ILE A 30 2.76 -6.26 17.25
C ILE A 30 4.06 -5.71 17.86
N ALA A 31 5.03 -5.28 17.05
CA ALA A 31 6.28 -4.70 17.56
C ALA A 31 6.04 -3.46 18.46
N LEU A 32 5.02 -2.65 18.15
CA LEU A 32 4.59 -1.50 18.95
C LEU A 32 4.03 -1.87 20.32
N ASN A 33 3.27 -2.96 20.44
CA ASN A 33 2.68 -3.37 21.72
C ASN A 33 3.72 -3.91 22.71
N TYR A 34 4.89 -4.35 22.22
CA TYR A 34 5.96 -4.90 23.05
C TYR A 34 7.06 -3.89 23.39
N MET A 35 7.06 -2.68 22.81
CA MET A 35 8.17 -1.73 22.93
C MET A 35 7.68 -0.34 23.37
N ASP A 36 8.39 0.26 24.34
CA ASP A 36 8.12 1.59 24.89
C ASP A 36 7.99 2.71 23.84
N THR A 37 7.40 3.84 24.25
CA THR A 37 7.13 5.04 23.42
C THR A 37 8.32 5.55 22.60
N GLY A 38 9.56 5.23 23.00
CA GLY A 38 10.77 5.52 22.21
C GLY A 38 10.88 4.79 20.87
N PHE A 39 10.04 3.79 20.59
CA PHE A 39 10.08 3.02 19.33
C PHE A 39 9.36 3.68 18.15
N GLN A 40 8.57 4.72 18.36
CA GLN A 40 7.86 5.48 17.31
C GLN A 40 8.68 5.81 16.05
N PRO A 41 9.91 6.38 16.15
CA PRO A 41 10.73 6.65 14.97
C PRO A 41 11.09 5.39 14.18
N PHE A 42 11.31 4.24 14.83
CA PHE A 42 11.63 2.99 14.15
C PHE A 42 10.46 2.48 13.30
N ILE A 43 9.21 2.66 13.75
CA ILE A 43 8.03 2.26 12.97
C ILE A 43 7.86 3.14 11.74
N ILE A 44 8.15 4.44 11.85
CA ILE A 44 8.13 5.35 10.70
C ILE A 44 9.16 4.91 9.66
N TRP A 45 10.39 4.59 10.08
CA TRP A 45 11.43 4.08 9.18
C TRP A 45 11.09 2.70 8.60
N PHE A 46 10.53 1.80 9.40
CA PHE A 46 10.05 0.49 8.94
C PHE A 46 8.93 0.65 7.89
N LYS A 47 8.02 1.61 8.09
CA LYS A 47 6.97 1.96 7.12
C LYS A 47 7.55 2.50 5.81
N ILE A 48 8.58 3.35 5.86
CA ILE A 48 9.28 3.85 4.67
C ILE A 48 9.94 2.68 3.90
N LEU A 49 10.60 1.77 4.61
CA LEU A 49 11.23 0.59 4.00
C LEU A 49 10.21 -0.34 3.34
N THR A 50 9.11 -0.63 4.02
CA THR A 50 8.04 -1.50 3.48
C THR A 50 7.33 -0.88 2.28
N LEU A 51 7.17 0.45 2.25
CA LEU A 51 6.72 1.18 1.07
C LEU A 51 7.67 1.03 -0.12
N GLY A 52 8.98 1.13 0.12
CA GLY A 52 10.02 0.94 -0.88
C GLY A 52 10.03 -0.49 -1.45
N ILE A 53 10.02 -1.49 -0.58
CA ILE A 53 9.98 -2.91 -0.96
C ILE A 53 8.69 -3.25 -1.71
N GLY A 54 7.54 -2.78 -1.20
CA GLY A 54 6.24 -2.97 -1.85
C GLY A 54 6.14 -2.22 -3.18
N GLY A 55 6.84 -1.10 -3.34
CA GLY A 55 6.97 -0.37 -4.61
C GLY A 55 7.80 -1.14 -5.62
N TYR A 56 8.95 -1.68 -5.19
CA TYR A 56 9.83 -2.50 -6.01
C TYR A 56 9.14 -3.80 -6.47
N PHE A 57 8.49 -4.51 -5.55
CA PHE A 57 7.77 -5.75 -5.85
C PHE A 57 6.68 -5.52 -6.91
N ILE A 58 5.89 -4.46 -6.76
CA ILE A 58 4.88 -4.08 -7.74
C ILE A 58 5.48 -3.70 -9.08
N SER A 59 6.57 -2.93 -9.07
CA SER A 59 7.25 -2.49 -10.29
C SER A 59 7.78 -3.67 -11.10
N SER A 60 8.27 -4.71 -10.42
CA SER A 60 8.86 -5.88 -11.05
C SER A 60 7.80 -6.93 -11.43
N TYR A 61 6.90 -7.28 -10.48
CA TYR A 61 5.96 -8.39 -10.62
C TYR A 61 4.70 -8.02 -11.43
N LYS A 62 4.21 -6.78 -11.30
CA LYS A 62 2.97 -6.32 -11.95
C LYS A 62 3.22 -5.40 -13.14
N ARG A 63 4.43 -5.41 -13.69
CA ARG A 63 4.81 -4.62 -14.89
C ARG A 63 3.86 -4.82 -16.07
N LYS A 64 3.37 -6.05 -16.29
CA LYS A 64 2.40 -6.37 -17.35
C LYS A 64 1.03 -5.70 -17.13
N GLU A 65 0.57 -5.63 -15.89
CA GLU A 65 -0.68 -4.95 -15.55
C GLU A 65 -0.54 -3.43 -15.75
N PHE A 66 0.61 -2.83 -15.43
CA PHE A 66 0.86 -1.41 -15.72
C PHE A 66 0.75 -1.06 -17.20
N TYR A 67 1.24 -1.93 -18.10
CA TYR A 67 1.06 -1.72 -19.54
C TYR A 67 -0.41 -1.80 -19.97
N TYR A 68 -1.19 -2.69 -19.35
CA TYR A 68 -2.63 -2.78 -19.59
C TYR A 68 -3.37 -1.51 -19.12
N TYR A 69 -3.04 -0.98 -17.94
CA TYR A 69 -3.59 0.30 -17.46
C TYR A 69 -3.16 1.50 -18.31
N GLN A 70 -1.93 1.52 -18.82
CA GLN A 70 -1.49 2.55 -19.76
C GLN A 70 -2.25 2.49 -21.10
N ASN A 71 -2.50 1.30 -21.64
CA ASN A 71 -3.33 1.14 -22.84
C ASN A 71 -4.78 1.58 -22.64
N LEU A 72 -5.26 1.59 -21.39
CA LEU A 72 -6.58 2.13 -21.01
C LEU A 72 -6.58 3.65 -20.77
N GLY A 73 -5.44 4.33 -20.99
CA GLY A 73 -5.31 5.78 -20.78
C GLY A 73 -5.04 6.19 -19.33
N MET A 74 -4.77 5.25 -18.42
CA MET A 74 -4.44 5.58 -17.03
C MET A 74 -2.95 5.83 -16.86
N PRO A 75 -2.55 7.02 -16.37
CA PRO A 75 -1.14 7.30 -16.13
C PRO A 75 -0.63 6.47 -14.95
N LYS A 76 0.60 5.96 -15.07
CA LYS A 76 1.28 5.19 -14.01
C LYS A 76 1.27 5.94 -12.66
N MET A 77 1.43 7.27 -12.68
CA MET A 77 1.37 8.09 -11.47
C MET A 77 0.04 7.97 -10.72
N PHE A 78 -1.09 7.87 -11.42
CA PHE A 78 -2.39 7.77 -10.77
C PHE A 78 -2.52 6.50 -9.92
N LEU A 79 -2.05 5.36 -10.45
CA LEU A 79 -2.01 4.09 -9.72
C LEU A 79 -1.10 4.17 -8.48
N TRP A 80 0.03 4.85 -8.60
CA TRP A 80 0.96 5.07 -7.48
C TRP A 80 0.35 5.99 -6.41
N ILE A 81 -0.30 7.08 -6.79
CA ILE A 81 -0.97 8.00 -5.87
C ILE A 81 -2.11 7.29 -5.14
N CYS A 82 -2.96 6.54 -5.84
CA CYS A 82 -4.01 5.75 -5.20
C CYS A 82 -3.43 4.74 -4.20
N LYS A 83 -2.35 4.05 -4.55
CA LYS A 83 -1.68 3.09 -3.65
C LYS A 83 -1.14 3.79 -2.41
N PHE A 84 -0.35 4.86 -2.59
CA PHE A 84 0.25 5.60 -1.48
C PHE A 84 -0.80 6.25 -0.59
N SER A 85 -1.82 6.88 -1.17
CA SER A 85 -2.89 7.53 -0.42
C SER A 85 -3.63 6.53 0.45
N PHE A 86 -4.02 5.38 -0.08
CA PHE A 86 -4.71 4.36 0.69
C PHE A 86 -3.83 3.79 1.81
N ASP A 87 -2.57 3.47 1.49
CA ASP A 87 -1.61 2.89 2.45
C ASP A 87 -1.26 3.87 3.60
N LEU A 88 -1.28 5.18 3.32
CA LEU A 88 -1.09 6.25 4.31
C LEU A 88 -2.35 6.46 5.16
N THR A 89 -3.54 6.47 4.55
CA THR A 89 -4.82 6.54 5.28
C THR A 89 -4.96 5.36 6.26
N LEU A 90 -4.61 4.15 5.82
CA LEU A 90 -4.67 2.95 6.67
C LEU A 90 -3.65 3.03 7.81
N PHE A 91 -2.48 3.61 7.57
CA PHE A 91 -1.52 3.88 8.65
C PHE A 91 -2.06 4.83 9.71
N LEU A 92 -2.57 5.99 9.26
CA LEU A 92 -3.07 7.04 10.15
C LEU A 92 -4.26 6.54 10.96
N ALA A 93 -5.18 5.82 10.33
CA ALA A 93 -6.33 5.22 11.01
C ALA A 93 -5.89 4.26 12.13
N LEU A 94 -4.85 3.45 11.90
CA LEU A 94 -4.31 2.53 12.90
C LEU A 94 -3.57 3.27 14.02
N LEU A 95 -2.77 4.28 13.68
CA LEU A 95 -2.06 5.09 14.66
C LEU A 95 -3.07 5.80 15.58
N PHE A 96 -4.16 6.32 15.03
CA PHE A 96 -5.26 6.91 15.79
C PHE A 96 -6.03 5.89 16.64
N LEU A 97 -6.19 4.64 16.17
CA LEU A 97 -6.82 3.58 16.95
C LEU A 97 -5.96 3.12 18.15
N MET A 98 -4.63 3.15 17.98
CA MET A 98 -3.67 2.71 19.00
C MET A 98 -3.18 3.83 19.92
N SER A 99 -3.47 5.10 19.61
CA SER A 99 -3.21 6.27 20.46
C SER A 99 -4.31 6.47 21.50
#